data_AF-A0A940PCX4-F1
#
_entry.id   AF-A0A940PCX4-F1
#
_cell.length_a   1.000
_cell.length_b   1.000
_cell.length_c   1.000
_cell.angle_alpha   90.00
_cell.angle_beta   90.00
_cell.angle_gamma   90.00
#
_symmetry.space_group_name_H-M   'P 1'
#
loop_
_entity.id
_entity.type
_entity.pdbx_description
1 polymer ?
#
loop_
_entity_poly.entity_id
_entity_poly.type
_entity_poly.pdbx_seq_one_letter_code
_entity_poly.pdbx_strand_id
1 'polypeptide(L)' 'MAISKDRINDLINRLSDKDLELVTDLMERLTQHNKREIPIDDEPTTQDDLNAIKAAHEALKKGELINLKDIEHELRS' A
#
# COMPACT_ATOMS: atom_id res chain seq x y z
N MET A 1 -12.92 5.21 5.92
CA MET A 1 -12.14 6.48 5.96
C MET A 1 -11.69 6.77 4.53
N ALA A 2 -12.42 7.61 3.79
CA ALA A 2 -12.12 7.84 2.37
C ALA A 2 -10.84 8.67 2.25
N ILE A 3 -9.80 8.11 1.62
CA ILE A 3 -8.62 8.90 1.25
C ILE A 3 -9.10 9.93 0.22
N SER A 4 -9.01 11.22 0.56
CA SER A 4 -9.41 12.28 -0.37
C SER A 4 -8.53 12.24 -1.60
N LYS A 5 -9.11 12.53 -2.77
CA LYS A 5 -8.36 12.64 -4.03
C LYS A 5 -7.17 13.61 -3.90
N ASP A 6 -7.34 14.65 -3.10
CA ASP A 6 -6.30 15.64 -2.79
C ASP A 6 -5.10 15.02 -2.08
N ARG A 7 -5.34 14.12 -1.12
CA ARG A 7 -4.26 13.44 -0.40
C ARG A 7 -3.49 12.46 -1.29
N ILE A 8 -4.15 11.87 -2.29
CA ILE A 8 -3.48 11.03 -3.29
C ILE A 8 -2.59 11.90 -4.19
N ASN A 9 -3.11 13.03 -4.68
CA ASN A 9 -2.34 13.96 -5.49
C ASN A 9 -1.12 14.51 -4.73
N ASP A 10 -1.27 14.83 -3.44
CA ASP A 10 -0.16 15.29 -2.60
C ASP A 10 0.92 14.22 -2.41
N LEU A 11 0.56 12.94 -2.37
CA LEU A 11 1.51 11.84 -2.28
C LEU A 11 2.25 11.62 -3.61
N ILE A 12 1.52 11.71 -4.73
CA ILE A 12 2.11 11.60 -6.07
C ILE A 12 3.11 12.74 -6.32
N ASN A 13 2.74 13.97 -5.94
CA ASN A 13 3.60 15.15 -6.12
C ASN A 13 4.88 15.15 -5.26
N ARG A 14 4.97 14.27 -4.26
CA ARG A 14 6.17 14.12 -3.41
C ARG A 14 7.15 13.08 -3.94
N LEU A 15 6.76 12.28 -4.93
CA LEU A 15 7.63 11.31 -5.56
C LEU A 15 8.58 12.00 -6.53
N SER A 16 9.83 11.51 -6.62
CA SER A 16 10.73 11.94 -7.68
C SER A 16 10.31 11.31 -9.01
N ASP A 17 10.70 11.90 -10.15
CA ASP A 17 10.35 11.38 -11.48
C ASP A 17 10.78 9.91 -11.67
N LYS A 18 11.90 9.52 -11.06
CA LYS A 18 12.42 8.14 -11.07
C LYS A 18 11.56 7.19 -10.23
N ASP A 19 11.04 7.66 -9.10
CA ASP A 19 10.14 6.86 -8.27
C ASP A 19 8.74 6.76 -8.90
N LEU A 20 8.34 7.77 -9.68
CA LEU A 20 7.08 7.77 -10.43
C LEU A 20 7.06 6.66 -11.48
N GLU A 21 8.15 6.48 -12.22
CA GLU A 21 8.31 5.40 -13.20
C GLU A 21 8.23 4.03 -12.53
N LEU A 22 8.91 3.85 -11.39
CA LEU A 22 8.89 2.61 -10.61
C LEU A 22 7.48 2.29 -10.08
N VAL A 23 6.79 3.29 -9.52
CA VAL A 23 5.42 3.14 -9.01
C VAL A 23 4.45 2.82 -10.14
N THR A 24 4.66 3.39 -11.33
CA THR A 24 3.84 3.12 -12.52
C THR A 24 4.01 1.68 -12.99
N ASP A 25 5.25 1.18 -13.12
CA ASP A 25 5.52 -0.22 -13.50
C ASP A 25 4.95 -1.21 -12.46
N LEU A 26 5.06 -0.90 -11.17
CA LEU A 26 4.46 -1.70 -10.10
C LEU A 26 2.92 -1.72 -10.18
N MET A 27 2.28 -0.57 -10.37
CA MET A 27 0.83 -0.45 -10.59
C MET A 27 0.38 -1.22 -11.82
N GLU A 28 1.13 -1.15 -12.92
CA GLU A 28 0.82 -1.83 -14.16
C GLU A 28 0.86 -3.35 -13.96
N ARG A 29 1.88 -3.87 -13.30
CA ARG A 29 1.96 -5.31 -12.95
C ARG A 29 0.83 -5.73 -11.99
N LEU A 30 0.52 -4.93 -10.97
CA LEU A 30 -0.57 -5.22 -10.02
C LEU A 30 -1.96 -5.26 -10.68
N THR A 31 -2.18 -4.38 -11.67
CA THR A 31 -3.46 -4.28 -12.39
C THR A 31 -3.59 -5.33 -13.49
N GLN A 32 -2.49 -5.73 -14.15
CA GLN A 32 -2.48 -6.81 -15.14
C GLN A 32 -2.89 -8.17 -14.54
N HIS A 33 -2.66 -8.41 -13.24
CA HIS A 33 -2.98 -9.67 -12.56
C HIS A 33 -4.40 -9.75 -11.96
N ASN A 34 -5.22 -8.70 -12.00
CA ASN A 34 -6.50 -8.65 -11.30
C ASN A 34 -7.72 -8.49 -12.21
N LYS A 35 -7.95 -9.51 -13.05
CA LYS A 35 -9.29 -9.81 -13.58
C LYS A 35 -10.14 -10.66 -12.63
N ARG A 36 -9.74 -10.79 -11.36
CA ARG A 36 -10.59 -11.32 -10.30
C ARG A 36 -11.47 -10.17 -9.85
N GLU A 37 -12.78 -10.33 -9.95
CA GLU A 37 -13.75 -9.46 -9.29
C GLU A 37 -13.31 -9.37 -7.82
N ILE A 38 -12.70 -8.25 -7.44
CA ILE A 38 -12.33 -8.02 -6.05
C ILE A 38 -13.67 -7.84 -5.34
N PRO A 39 -14.08 -8.77 -4.46
CA PRO A 39 -15.32 -8.61 -3.73
C PRO A 39 -15.21 -7.30 -2.94
N ILE A 40 -16.20 -6.44 -3.12
CA ILE A 40 -16.29 -5.25 -2.29
C ILE A 40 -16.46 -5.75 -0.86
N ASP A 41 -15.59 -5.28 0.02
CA ASP A 41 -15.66 -5.56 1.44
C ASP A 41 -16.86 -4.81 2.03
N ASP A 42 -18.02 -5.47 1.98
CA ASP A 42 -19.29 -4.99 2.53
C ASP A 42 -19.41 -5.27 4.04
N GLU A 43 -18.37 -5.84 4.67
CA GLU A 43 -18.36 -6.07 6.11
C GLU A 43 -18.23 -4.74 6.88
N PRO A 44 -19.00 -4.56 7.97
CA PRO A 44 -18.88 -3.37 8.79
C PRO A 44 -17.51 -3.35 9.48
N THR A 45 -16.81 -2.21 9.43
CA THR A 45 -15.54 -2.04 10.16
C THR A 45 -15.74 -2.36 11.64
N THR A 46 -15.03 -3.40 12.10
CA THR A 46 -15.12 -3.90 13.47
C THR A 46 -14.05 -3.27 14.38
N GLN A 47 -14.15 -3.53 15.68
CA GLN A 47 -13.13 -3.10 16.63
C GLN A 47 -11.78 -3.79 16.39
N ASP A 48 -11.79 -5.00 15.83
CA ASP A 48 -10.57 -5.75 15.52
C ASP A 48 -9.80 -5.10 14.36
N ASP A 49 -10.50 -4.60 13.34
CA ASP A 49 -9.90 -3.81 12.26
C ASP A 49 -9.23 -2.55 12.78
N LEU A 50 -9.89 -1.85 13.71
CA LEU A 50 -9.33 -0.65 14.34
C LEU A 50 -8.09 -0.97 15.18
N ASN A 51 -8.07 -2.13 15.85
CA ASN A 51 -6.93 -2.58 16.63
C ASN A 51 -5.76 -2.98 15.72
N ALA A 52 -6.03 -3.66 14.61
CA ALA A 52 -5.04 -4.01 13.60
C ALA A 52 -4.38 -2.77 12.98
N ILE A 53 -5.16 -1.75 12.63
CA ILE A 53 -4.63 -0.48 12.10
C ILE A 53 -3.72 0.22 13.14
N LYS A 54 -4.12 0.23 14.41
CA LYS A 54 -3.29 0.80 15.49
C LYS A 54 -1.99 0.02 15.67
N ALA A 55 -2.06 -1.31 15.70
CA ALA A 55 -0.89 -2.16 15.80
C ALA A 55 0.08 -1.95 14.63
N ALA A 56 -0.44 -1.82 13.41
CA ALA A 56 0.36 -1.52 12.22
C ALA A 56 1.06 -0.15 12.31
N HIS A 57 0.35 0.90 12.76
CA HIS A 57 0.96 2.21 12.99
C HIS A 57 2.02 2.18 14.10
N GLU A 58 1.82 1.38 15.14
CA GLU A 58 2.82 1.21 16.20
C GLU A 58 4.05 0.44 15.70
N ALA A 59 3.86 -0.64 14.96
CA ALA A 59 4.95 -1.39 14.33
C ALA A 59 5.75 -0.53 13.34
N LEU A 60 5.07 0.34 12.57
CA LEU A 60 5.71 1.32 11.70
C LEU A 60 6.57 2.29 12.49
N LYS A 61 6.04 2.85 13.58
CA LYS A 61 6.79 3.77 14.45
C LYS A 61 7.97 3.09 15.14
N LYS A 62 7.84 1.81 15.47
CA LYS A 62 8.91 1.00 16.09
C LYS A 62 9.96 0.52 15.07
N GLY A 63 9.70 0.64 13.78
CA GLY A 63 10.59 0.14 12.72
C GLY A 63 10.61 -1.38 12.62
N GLU A 64 9.58 -2.06 13.11
CA GLU A 64 9.43 -3.53 13.09
C GLU A 64 8.85 -4.04 11.76
N LEU A 65 8.50 -3.13 10.84
CA LEU A 65 7.99 -3.51 9.52
C LEU A 65 9.13 -3.95 8.60
N ILE A 66 8.78 -4.84 7.67
CA ILE A 66 9.67 -5.37 6.64
C ILE A 66 10.10 -4.20 5.74
N ASN A 67 11.40 -3.95 5.64
CA ASN A 67 11.91 -2.91 4.76
C ASN A 67 11.97 -3.41 3.32
N LEU A 68 11.93 -2.49 2.35
CA LEU A 68 12.03 -2.84 0.93
C LEU A 68 13.29 -3.67 0.61
N LYS A 69 14.37 -3.47 1.37
CA LYS A 69 15.62 -4.24 1.28
C LYS A 69 15.45 -5.71 1.65
N ASP A 70 14.52 -6.02 2.54
CA ASP A 70 14.29 -7.39 3.03
C ASP A 70 13.50 -8.22 2.00
N ILE A 71 12.70 -7.57 1.15
CA ILE A 71 11.89 -8.17 0.08
C ILE A 71 12.54 -8.10 -1.31
N GLU A 72 13.62 -7.34 -1.49
CA GLU A 72 14.39 -7.28 -2.74
C GLU A 72 14.94 -8.65 -3.17
N HIS A 73 15.22 -9.53 -2.21
CA HIS A 73 15.70 -10.88 -2.49
C HIS A 73 14.59 -11.78 -3.06
N GLU A 74 13.35 -11.64 -2.57
CA GLU A 74 12.22 -12.44 -3.05
C GLU A 74 11.65 -11.94 -4.38
N LEU A 75 11.67 -10.63 -4.63
CA LEU A 75 11.19 -10.02 -5.87
C LEU A 75 12.12 -10.25 -7.08
N ARG A 76 13.35 -10.71 -6.86
CA ARG A 76 14.34 -10.99 -7.91
C ARG A 76 14.57 -12.49 -8.16
N SER A 77 13.82 -13.37 -7.49
CA SER A 77 13.76 -14.82 -7.78
C SER A 77 12.68 -15.14 -8.80
#